data_AF-A0A5P9P1P3-F1
#
_entry.id   AF-A0A5P9P1P3-F1
#
_cell.length_a   1.000
_cell.length_b   1.000
_cell.length_c   1.000
_cell.angle_alpha   90.00
_cell.angle_beta   90.00
_cell.angle_gamma   90.00
#
_symmetry.space_group_name_H-M   'P 1'
#
loop_
_entity.id
_entity.type
_entity.pdbx_description
1 polymer ?
#
loop_
_entity_poly.entity_id
_entity_poly.type
_entity_poly.pdbx_seq_one_letter_code
_entity_poly.pdbx_strand_id
1 'polypeptide(L)'
;MDADVPTEWHSDACRTYTPADSDRELRYQTYQHESGDIRLKVAPASLDGDDHPGYALTATTYPGLDLSETIRIRVVLTFDRCDRIAIQFMNLFSASYDGPGSLEDALEYASHRTREHR
;
A
#
# COMPACT_ATOMS: atom_id res chain seq x y z
N MET A 1 15.39 -8.77 -1.32
CA MET A 1 15.60 -8.28 0.06
C MET A 1 14.23 -8.17 0.66
N ASP A 2 13.95 -9.03 1.63
CA ASP A 2 12.82 -8.86 2.56
C ASP A 2 12.96 -7.45 3.12
N ALA A 3 12.06 -6.56 2.72
CA ALA A 3 11.96 -5.30 3.42
C ALA A 3 11.50 -5.62 4.84
N ASP A 4 12.02 -4.90 5.83
CA ASP A 4 11.69 -5.05 7.25
C ASP A 4 10.21 -4.66 7.46
N VAL A 5 9.31 -5.55 7.06
CA VAL A 5 7.87 -5.39 7.23
C VAL A 5 7.55 -5.64 8.70
N PRO A 6 6.64 -4.87 9.30
CA PRO A 6 6.27 -5.11 10.69
C PRO A 6 5.69 -6.52 10.85
N THR A 7 5.85 -7.12 12.04
CA THR A 7 5.47 -8.51 12.30
C THR A 7 4.02 -8.85 11.95
N GLU A 8 3.11 -7.89 12.11
CA GLU A 8 1.67 -8.03 11.84
C GLU A 8 1.33 -7.97 10.34
N TRP A 9 2.34 -7.78 9.48
CA TRP A 9 2.16 -7.63 8.04
C TRP A 9 2.87 -8.74 7.28
N HIS A 10 2.20 -9.23 6.24
CA HIS A 10 2.73 -10.25 5.35
C HIS A 10 2.82 -9.74 3.92
N SER A 11 3.93 -10.02 3.25
CA SER A 11 4.05 -9.82 1.81
C SER A 11 3.26 -10.94 1.10
N ASP A 12 2.13 -10.59 0.48
CA ASP A 12 1.23 -11.57 -0.13
C ASP A 12 1.65 -11.93 -1.56
N ALA A 13 1.86 -10.90 -2.39
CA ALA A 13 2.29 -11.08 -3.77
C ALA A 13 3.39 -10.09 -4.14
N CYS A 14 4.43 -10.60 -4.80
CA CYS A 14 5.46 -9.81 -5.47
C CYS A 14 5.60 -10.32 -6.90
N ARG A 15 5.34 -9.46 -7.89
CA ARG A 15 5.47 -9.79 -9.31
C ARG A 15 6.25 -8.72 -10.04
N THR A 16 7.07 -9.17 -10.97
CA THR A 16 7.78 -8.31 -11.90
C THR A 16 7.31 -8.68 -13.29
N TYR A 17 7.01 -7.69 -14.12
CA TYR A 17 6.55 -7.90 -15.49
C TYR A 17 6.99 -6.77 -16.39
N THR A 18 7.19 -7.09 -17.67
CA THR A 18 7.51 -6.12 -18.72
C THR A 18 6.31 -6.03 -19.67
N PRO A 19 5.61 -4.89 -19.75
CA PRO A 19 4.52 -4.71 -20.69
C PRO A 19 5.00 -4.93 -22.13
N ALA A 20 4.16 -5.49 -23.00
CA ALA A 20 4.53 -5.74 -24.40
C ALA A 20 4.96 -4.47 -25.17
N ASP A 21 4.39 -3.31 -24.80
CA ASP A 21 4.67 -2.00 -25.40
C ASP A 21 5.71 -1.18 -24.60
N SER A 22 6.46 -1.78 -23.69
CA SER A 22 7.45 -1.06 -22.89
C SER A 22 8.70 -1.87 -22.63
N ASP A 23 9.87 -1.25 -22.84
CA ASP A 23 11.17 -1.81 -22.42
C ASP A 23 11.39 -1.69 -20.90
N ARG A 24 10.48 -1.01 -20.19
CA ARG A 24 10.57 -0.79 -18.75
C ARG A 24 9.96 -1.97 -17.98
N GLU A 25 10.81 -2.64 -17.20
CA GLU A 25 10.36 -3.59 -16.19
C GLU A 25 9.55 -2.87 -15.09
N LEU A 26 8.35 -3.38 -14.82
CA LEU A 26 7.46 -2.90 -13.77
C LEU A 26 7.34 -3.94 -12.67
N ARG A 27 7.13 -3.46 -11.45
CA ARG A 27 6.96 -4.31 -10.27
C ARG A 27 5.60 -4.08 -9.64
N TYR A 28 5.10 -5.10 -8.98
CA TYR A 28 3.85 -5.09 -8.25
C TYR A 28 4.10 -5.78 -6.92
N GLN A 29 3.66 -5.16 -5.83
CA GLN A 29 3.78 -5.74 -4.49
C GLN A 29 2.53 -5.47 -3.67
N THR A 30 2.10 -6.45 -2.89
CA THR A 30 1.00 -6.30 -1.94
C THR A 30 1.40 -6.77 -0.56
N TYR A 31 0.83 -6.09 0.44
CA TYR A 31 0.96 -6.45 1.83
C TYR A 31 -0.43 -6.63 2.42
N GLN A 32 -0.55 -7.57 3.35
CA GLN A 32 -1.79 -7.82 4.07
C GLN A 32 -1.51 -7.81 5.56
N HIS A 33 -2.36 -7.10 6.32
CA HIS A 33 -2.32 -7.15 7.78
C HIS A 33 -2.92 -8.47 8.28
N GLU A 34 -2.41 -9.00 9.39
CA GLU A 34 -2.82 -10.28 9.95
C GLU A 34 -4.32 -10.34 10.29
N SER A 35 -4.92 -9.20 10.65
CA SER A 35 -6.35 -9.11 10.95
C SER A 35 -7.26 -9.33 9.73
N GLY A 36 -6.70 -9.17 8.52
CA GLY A 36 -7.45 -9.24 7.26
C GLY A 36 -8.29 -7.99 6.94
N ASP A 37 -8.30 -6.99 7.82
CA ASP A 37 -9.11 -5.77 7.65
C ASP A 37 -8.54 -4.81 6.61
N ILE A 38 -7.25 -4.92 6.29
CA ILE A 38 -6.56 -4.00 5.38
C ILE A 38 -5.51 -4.71 4.52
N ARG A 39 -5.43 -4.27 3.26
CA ARG A 39 -4.41 -4.63 2.29
C ARG A 39 -3.77 -3.39 1.68
N LEU A 40 -2.45 -3.39 1.55
CA LEU A 40 -1.71 -2.37 0.81
C LEU A 40 -1.28 -2.91 -0.55
N LYS A 41 -1.27 -2.03 -1.55
CA LYS A 41 -0.81 -2.33 -2.91
C LYS A 41 0.16 -1.23 -3.36
N VAL A 42 1.35 -1.65 -3.78
CA VAL A 42 2.34 -0.86 -4.51
C VAL A 42 2.32 -1.33 -5.95
N ALA A 43 1.82 -0.47 -6.83
CA ALA A 43 1.66 -0.80 -8.25
C ALA A 43 1.96 0.43 -9.12
N PRO A 44 2.30 0.25 -10.40
CA PRO A 44 2.38 1.37 -11.35
C PRO A 44 1.07 2.16 -11.33
N ALA A 45 1.15 3.49 -11.25
CA ALA A 45 -0.04 4.35 -11.14
C ALA A 45 -0.98 4.19 -12.35
N SER A 46 -0.42 3.89 -13.52
CA SER A 46 -1.14 3.60 -14.76
C SER A 46 -2.08 2.38 -14.66
N LEU A 47 -1.84 1.43 -13.73
CA LEU A 47 -2.76 0.31 -13.51
C LEU A 47 -4.04 0.72 -12.77
N ASP A 48 -4.05 1.90 -12.15
CA ASP A 48 -5.16 2.42 -11.35
C ASP A 48 -5.96 3.49 -12.13
N GLY A 49 -5.82 3.50 -13.47
CA GLY A 49 -6.47 4.46 -14.38
C GLY A 49 -5.88 5.87 -14.34
N ASP A 50 -4.70 6.03 -13.74
CA ASP A 50 -4.06 7.31 -13.54
C ASP A 50 -2.93 7.53 -14.57
N ASP A 51 -3.01 8.63 -15.32
CA ASP A 51 -2.02 8.97 -16.36
C ASP A 51 -0.66 9.41 -15.78
N HIS A 52 -0.55 9.57 -14.46
CA HIS A 52 0.71 10.04 -13.88
C HIS A 52 1.79 8.95 -13.97
N PRO A 53 3.02 9.33 -14.40
CA PRO A 53 4.14 8.40 -14.38
C PRO A 53 4.51 8.05 -12.94
N GLY A 54 4.70 6.75 -12.67
CA GLY A 54 5.24 6.28 -11.39
C GLY A 54 4.47 5.11 -10.78
N TYR A 55 4.49 5.06 -9.46
CA TYR A 55 3.94 4.03 -8.60
C TYR A 55 2.99 4.66 -7.59
N ALA A 56 1.81 4.06 -7.45
CA ALA A 56 0.81 4.40 -6.46
C ALA A 56 0.84 3.41 -5.29
N LEU A 57 0.76 3.97 -4.09
CA LEU A 57 0.41 3.24 -2.88
C LEU A 57 -1.08 3.42 -2.62
N THR A 58 -1.82 2.31 -2.60
CA THR A 58 -3.23 2.29 -2.24
C THR A 58 -3.48 1.39 -1.04
N ALA A 59 -4.42 1.76 -0.19
CA ALA A 59 -4.95 0.92 0.87
C ALA A 59 -6.37 0.48 0.52
N THR A 60 -6.64 -0.81 0.69
CA THR A 60 -7.96 -1.39 0.57
C THR A 60 -8.39 -1.92 1.93
N THR A 61 -9.50 -1.42 2.47
CA THR A 61 -10.10 -1.92 3.71
C THR A 61 -11.26 -2.86 3.41
N TYR A 62 -11.52 -3.78 4.32
CA TYR A 62 -12.60 -4.76 4.25
C TYR A 62 -13.53 -4.66 5.46
N PRO A 63 -14.24 -3.52 5.66
CA PRO A 63 -15.16 -3.36 6.77
C PRO A 63 -16.35 -4.31 6.62
N GLY A 64 -16.39 -5.35 7.45
CA GLY A 64 -17.57 -6.19 7.68
C GLY A 64 -18.29 -6.67 6.42
N LEU A 65 -17.66 -7.59 5.66
CA LEU A 65 -18.20 -8.45 4.60
C LEU A 65 -19.00 -7.84 3.42
N ASP A 66 -19.44 -6.59 3.45
CA ASP A 66 -20.40 -6.08 2.46
C ASP A 66 -19.74 -5.20 1.38
N LEU A 67 -18.71 -4.41 1.70
CA LEU A 67 -18.04 -3.54 0.73
C LEU A 67 -16.55 -3.35 1.06
N SER A 68 -15.67 -3.53 0.07
CA SER A 68 -14.27 -3.10 0.18
C SER A 68 -14.13 -1.65 -0.25
N GLU A 69 -13.45 -0.82 0.55
CA GLU A 69 -13.12 0.55 0.17
C GLU A 69 -11.64 0.63 -0.21
N THR A 70 -11.32 1.32 -1.31
CA THR A 70 -9.92 1.54 -1.72
C THR A 70 -9.62 3.02 -1.79
N ILE A 71 -8.61 3.44 -1.06
CA ILE A 71 -8.10 4.81 -1.07
C ILE A 71 -6.68 4.87 -1.62
N ARG A 72 -6.36 5.97 -2.29
CA ARG A 72 -5.00 6.28 -2.74
C ARG A 72 -4.27 7.10 -1.69
N ILE A 73 -3.18 6.56 -1.17
CA ILE A 73 -2.37 7.23 -0.15
C ILE A 73 -1.41 8.21 -0.80
N ARG A 74 -0.62 7.74 -1.78
CA ARG A 74 0.45 8.56 -2.39
C ARG A 74 0.87 8.01 -3.75
N VAL A 75 1.35 8.91 -4.62
CA VAL A 75 2.00 8.56 -5.89
C VAL A 75 3.43 9.09 -5.87
N VAL A 76 4.39 8.24 -6.28
CA VAL A 76 5.81 8.60 -6.38
C VAL A 76 6.44 7.96 -7.62
N LEU A 77 7.57 8.47 -8.09
CA LEU A 77 8.13 8.09 -9.40
C LEU A 77 8.73 6.66 -9.46
N THR A 78 9.15 6.11 -8.32
CA THR A 78 9.88 4.83 -8.27
C THR A 78 9.24 3.83 -7.32
N PHE A 79 9.37 2.55 -7.68
CA PHE A 79 8.91 1.44 -6.85
C PHE A 79 9.51 1.49 -5.45
N ASP A 80 10.84 1.59 -5.36
CA ASP A 80 11.57 1.57 -4.08
C ASP A 80 11.12 2.69 -3.13
N ARG A 81 10.83 3.89 -3.65
CA ARG A 81 10.32 4.98 -2.82
C ARG A 81 8.89 4.68 -2.35
N CYS A 82 8.07 4.09 -3.22
CA CYS A 82 6.69 3.72 -2.88
C CYS A 82 6.66 2.60 -1.83
N ASP A 83 7.53 1.60 -1.98
CA ASP A 83 7.75 0.49 -1.06
C ASP A 83 8.20 0.99 0.33
N ARG A 84 9.15 1.93 0.38
CA ARG A 84 9.53 2.58 1.64
C ARG A 84 8.39 3.35 2.32
N ILE A 85 7.55 4.03 1.53
CA ILE A 85 6.37 4.71 2.08
C ILE A 85 5.35 3.69 2.58
N ALA A 86 5.19 2.55 1.89
CA ALA A 86 4.32 1.46 2.34
C ALA A 86 4.79 0.92 3.69
N ILE A 87 6.10 0.70 3.88
CA ILE A 87 6.65 0.25 5.17
C ILE A 87 6.41 1.27 6.28
N GLN A 88 6.59 2.57 6.01
CA GLN A 88 6.26 3.60 6.99
C GLN A 88 4.77 3.62 7.32
N PHE A 89 3.91 3.46 6.32
CA PHE A 89 2.47 3.35 6.55
C PHE A 89 2.17 2.17 7.48
N MET A 90 2.71 0.99 7.18
CA MET A 90 2.49 -0.22 7.97
C MET A 90 2.92 -0.03 9.43
N ASN A 91 4.09 0.58 9.67
CA ASN A 91 4.57 0.88 11.03
C ASN A 91 3.64 1.86 11.78
N LEU A 92 3.19 2.91 11.12
CA LEU A 92 2.28 3.90 11.73
C LEU A 92 0.90 3.31 12.01
N PHE A 93 0.41 2.46 11.10
CA PHE A 93 -0.85 1.75 11.27
C PHE A 93 -0.77 0.78 12.45
N SER A 94 0.22 -0.12 12.47
CA SER A 94 0.46 -1.06 13.57
C SER A 94 0.58 -0.37 14.94
N ALA A 95 1.23 0.80 14.99
CA ALA A 95 1.36 1.55 16.24
C ALA A 95 0.04 2.15 16.75
N SER A 96 -0.96 2.33 15.89
CA SER A 96 -2.23 2.99 16.21
C SER A 96 -3.43 2.05 16.17
N TYR A 97 -3.30 0.87 15.57
CA TYR A 97 -4.38 -0.09 15.36
C TYR A 97 -4.47 -1.08 16.52
N ASP A 98 -5.56 -1.01 17.29
CA ASP A 98 -5.85 -1.91 18.43
C ASP A 98 -6.95 -2.94 18.11
N GLY A 99 -7.44 -2.96 16.86
CA GLY A 99 -8.51 -3.84 16.40
C GLY A 99 -9.56 -3.12 15.55
N PRO A 100 -10.65 -3.83 15.17
CA PRO A 100 -11.60 -3.37 14.16
C PRO A 100 -12.30 -2.05 14.51
N GLY A 101 -12.49 -1.76 15.80
CA GLY A 101 -13.09 -0.49 16.26
C GLY A 101 -12.21 0.75 16.01
N SER A 102 -10.94 0.57 15.69
CA SER A 102 -9.96 1.64 15.44
C SER A 102 -9.42 1.64 14.01
N LEU A 103 -9.96 0.80 13.11
CA LEU A 103 -9.49 0.66 11.72
C LEU A 103 -9.45 2.00 10.98
N GLU A 104 -10.56 2.74 11.04
CA GLU A 104 -10.72 4.00 10.32
C GLU A 104 -9.74 5.07 10.84
N ASP A 105 -9.60 5.18 12.16
CA ASP A 105 -8.69 6.14 12.81
C ASP A 105 -7.22 5.82 12.50
N ALA A 106 -6.81 4.55 12.62
CA ALA A 106 -5.46 4.11 12.31
C ALA A 106 -5.12 4.29 10.82
N LEU A 107 -6.08 4.03 9.92
CA LEU A 107 -5.95 4.28 8.48
C LEU A 107 -5.78 5.77 8.19
N GLU A 108 -6.65 6.61 8.76
CA GLU A 108 -6.59 8.06 8.58
C GLU A 108 -5.24 8.58 9.07
N TYR A 109 -4.84 8.21 10.28
CA TYR A 109 -3.57 8.60 10.89
C TYR A 109 -2.37 8.22 10.01
N ALA A 110 -2.26 6.96 9.62
CA ALA A 110 -1.16 6.47 8.81
C ALA A 110 -1.15 7.11 7.41
N SER A 111 -2.32 7.30 6.79
CA SER A 111 -2.43 7.94 5.46
C SER A 111 -2.02 9.41 5.50
N HIS A 112 -2.45 10.16 6.53
CA HIS A 112 -2.13 11.57 6.69
C HIS A 112 -0.61 11.76 6.85
N ARG A 113 0.00 11.02 7.79
CA ARG A 113 1.42 11.13 8.11
C ARG A 113 2.34 10.71 6.95
N THR A 114 1.92 9.75 6.14
CA THR A 114 2.70 9.31 4.97
C THR A 114 2.52 10.22 3.75
N ARG A 115 1.45 11.01 3.70
CA ARG A 115 1.19 12.00 2.64
C ARG A 115 2.01 13.28 2.82
N GLU A 116 2.20 13.74 4.06
CA GLU A 116 2.85 15.02 4.37
C GLU A 116 4.39 15.02 4.34
N HIS A 117 5.03 13.84 4.38
CA HIS A 117 6.49 13.76 4.45
C HIS A 117 7.13 14.20 3.12
N ARG A 118 7.55 15.48 3.06
CA ARG A 118 8.19 16.13 1.91
C ARG A 118 9.71 15.95 1.93
#